data_AF-A0A0M0JLW0-F1
#
_entry.id   AF-A0A0M0JLW0-F1
#
_cell.length_a   1.000
_cell.length_b   1.000
_cell.length_c   1.000
_cell.angle_alpha   90.00
_cell.angle_beta   90.00
_cell.angle_gamma   90.00
#
_symmetry.space_group_name_H-M   'P 1'
#
loop_
_entity.id
_entity.type
_entity.pdbx_description
1 polymer ?
#
loop_
_entity_poly.entity_id
_entity_poly.type
_entity_poly.pdbx_seq_one_letter_code
_entity_poly.pdbx_strand_id
1 'polypeptide(L)'
;MTARARSHLRALGFANVVHDDQDFFVRVRDKKFMASIDLIWDNPPYTTPDMKERVLRALAASGKPFAMLLPISILHVAFVRDVVDMAHVQAIVPRRAWVKKRGTEDKELPFKYLCWFCFKAKLARDLLFAEDEDGADGD
;
A
#
# COMPACT_ATOMS: atom_id res chain seq x y z
N MET A 1 14.34 2.97 -9.47
CA MET A 1 13.84 4.27 -8.97
C MET A 1 13.66 4.12 -7.47
N THR A 2 14.72 4.28 -6.66
CA THR A 2 14.78 3.55 -5.36
C THR A 2 15.43 4.29 -4.18
N ALA A 3 16.15 5.41 -4.37
CA ALA A 3 16.79 6.14 -3.25
C ALA A 3 15.85 7.14 -2.55
N ARG A 4 14.92 7.76 -3.27
CA ARG A 4 14.13 8.90 -2.78
C ARG A 4 13.08 8.49 -1.74
N ALA A 5 12.42 7.35 -1.92
CA ALA A 5 11.41 6.85 -0.98
C ALA A 5 12.02 6.48 0.39
N ARG A 6 13.18 5.80 0.38
CA ARG A 6 13.90 5.46 1.62
C ARG A 6 14.35 6.71 2.38
N SER A 7 14.94 7.69 1.69
CA SER A 7 15.38 8.93 2.32
C SER A 7 14.21 9.75 2.88
N HIS A 8 13.10 9.82 2.15
CA HIS A 8 11.89 10.51 2.60
C HIS A 8 11.31 9.86 3.86
N LEU A 9 11.15 8.53 3.88
CA LEU A 9 10.66 7.83 5.06
C LEU A 9 11.58 8.00 6.27
N ARG A 10 12.91 7.99 6.07
CA ARG A 10 13.85 8.28 7.16
C ARG A 10 13.68 9.70 7.70
N ALA A 11 13.45 10.68 6.83
CA ALA A 11 13.20 12.07 7.24
C ALA A 11 11.89 12.19 8.06
N LEU A 12 10.89 11.34 7.78
CA LEU A 12 9.67 11.22 8.56
C LEU A 12 9.85 10.44 9.88
N GLY A 13 11.06 10.00 10.22
CA GLY A 13 11.38 9.32 11.48
C GLY A 13 11.33 7.80 11.43
N PHE A 14 11.12 7.17 10.26
CA PHE A 14 11.17 5.71 10.15
C PHE A 14 12.62 5.22 10.23
N ALA A 15 12.96 4.54 11.33
CA ALA A 15 14.32 4.08 11.62
C ALA A 15 14.77 2.93 10.69
N ASN A 16 13.89 1.97 10.39
CA ASN A 16 14.20 0.78 9.61
C ASN A 16 13.33 0.67 8.35
N VAL A 17 13.80 1.25 7.25
CA VAL A 17 13.12 1.20 5.95
C VAL A 17 13.74 0.12 5.07
N VAL A 18 13.04 -1.01 4.96
CA VAL A 18 13.42 -2.12 4.08
C VAL A 18 12.81 -1.89 2.69
N HIS A 19 13.67 -1.84 1.67
CA HIS A 19 13.27 -1.67 0.27
C HIS A 19 14.35 -2.30 -0.62
N ASP A 20 14.37 -3.63 -0.65
CA ASP A 20 15.30 -4.45 -1.41
C ASP A 20 14.61 -5.11 -2.61
N ASP A 21 15.40 -5.51 -3.60
CA ASP A 21 14.90 -6.27 -4.76
C ASP A 21 14.80 -7.75 -4.37
N GLN A 22 13.79 -8.08 -3.57
CA GLN A 22 13.49 -9.43 -3.11
C GLN A 22 12.08 -9.86 -3.50
N ASP A 23 11.91 -11.16 -3.71
CA ASP A 23 10.59 -11.74 -3.97
C ASP A 23 9.68 -11.55 -2.75
N PHE A 24 8.61 -10.77 -2.93
CA PHE A 24 7.62 -10.48 -1.90
C PHE A 24 7.03 -11.74 -1.25
N PHE A 25 6.65 -12.75 -2.05
CA PHE A 25 6.02 -13.96 -1.55
C PHE A 25 6.99 -14.84 -0.75
N VAL A 26 8.28 -14.82 -1.08
CA VAL A 26 9.30 -15.44 -0.23
C VAL A 26 9.45 -14.66 1.06
N ARG A 27 9.62 -13.34 0.97
CA ARG A 27 9.98 -12.49 2.10
C ARG A 27 8.89 -12.38 3.15
N VAL A 28 7.62 -12.27 2.74
CA VAL A 28 6.46 -12.18 3.65
C VAL A 28 6.23 -13.47 4.46
N ARG A 29 6.79 -14.61 4.02
CA ARG A 29 6.73 -15.90 4.73
C ARG A 29 7.92 -16.12 5.68
N ASP A 30 8.98 -15.32 5.58
CA ASP A 30 10.13 -15.39 6.48
C ASP A 30 9.76 -14.82 7.85
N LYS A 31 9.43 -15.70 8.80
CA LYS A 31 9.03 -15.31 10.16
C LYS A 31 10.09 -14.47 10.87
N LYS A 32 11.39 -14.76 10.66
CA LYS A 32 12.47 -14.04 11.33
C LYS A 32 12.58 -12.62 10.79
N PHE A 33 12.48 -12.45 9.48
CA PHE A 33 12.41 -11.14 8.87
C PHE A 33 11.16 -10.38 9.32
N MET A 34 9.99 -11.00 9.21
CA MET A 34 8.72 -10.38 9.56
C MET A 34 8.65 -9.98 11.04
N ALA A 35 9.35 -10.66 11.95
CA ALA A 35 9.46 -10.24 13.34
C ALA A 35 10.02 -8.81 13.49
N SER A 36 10.87 -8.35 12.55
CA SER A 36 11.45 -7.00 12.55
C SER A 36 10.58 -5.92 11.87
N ILE A 37 9.42 -6.28 11.32
CA ILE A 37 8.55 -5.38 10.55
C ILE A 37 7.34 -4.96 11.38
N ASP A 38 7.13 -3.65 11.51
CA ASP A 38 5.96 -3.09 12.21
C ASP A 38 4.77 -2.83 11.29
N LEU A 39 5.05 -2.42 10.04
CA LEU A 39 4.05 -2.07 9.02
C LEU A 39 4.61 -2.41 7.64
N ILE A 40 3.76 -2.95 6.77
CA ILE A 40 4.07 -3.10 5.34
C ILE A 40 3.38 -1.97 4.58
N TRP A 41 4.13 -1.26 3.74
CA TRP A 41 3.58 -0.17 2.91
C TRP A 41 4.06 -0.32 1.48
N ASP A 42 3.13 -0.50 0.53
CA ASP A 42 3.50 -0.73 -0.86
C ASP A 42 2.39 -0.34 -1.86
N ASN A 43 2.76 -0.21 -3.13
CA ASN A 43 1.89 -0.04 -4.27
C ASN A 43 2.03 -1.28 -5.17
N PRO A 44 1.24 -2.34 -4.92
CA PRO A 44 1.47 -3.63 -5.54
C PRO A 44 1.24 -3.58 -7.06
N PRO A 45 1.88 -4.46 -7.84
CA PRO A 45 1.58 -4.58 -9.26
C PRO A 45 0.14 -5.08 -9.48
N TYR A 46 -0.75 -4.21 -9.97
CA TYR A 46 -2.18 -4.50 -10.20
C TYR A 46 -2.49 -5.29 -11.47
N THR A 47 -1.53 -6.01 -12.03
CA THR A 47 -1.59 -6.45 -13.42
C THR A 47 -2.71 -7.46 -13.69
N THR A 48 -3.09 -8.27 -12.69
CA THR A 48 -4.22 -9.21 -12.78
C THR A 48 -5.03 -9.30 -11.48
N PRO A 49 -6.34 -9.62 -11.53
CA PRO A 49 -7.15 -9.89 -10.34
C PRO A 49 -6.55 -10.95 -9.41
N ASP A 50 -6.06 -12.05 -9.96
CA ASP A 50 -5.48 -13.16 -9.19
C ASP A 50 -4.24 -12.72 -8.40
N MET A 51 -3.39 -11.85 -8.98
CA MET A 51 -2.21 -11.35 -8.28
C MET A 51 -2.60 -10.52 -7.06
N LYS A 52 -3.64 -9.67 -7.20
CA LYS A 52 -4.14 -8.83 -6.10
C LYS A 52 -4.64 -9.66 -4.94
N GLU A 53 -5.46 -10.67 -5.21
CA GLU A 53 -5.97 -11.57 -4.18
C GLU A 53 -4.83 -12.34 -3.49
N ARG A 54 -3.89 -12.88 -4.27
CA ARG A 54 -2.71 -13.58 -3.73
C ARG A 54 -1.87 -12.69 -2.80
N VAL A 55 -1.64 -11.43 -3.19
CA VAL A 55 -0.93 -10.45 -2.35
C VAL A 55 -1.69 -10.20 -1.06
N LEU A 56 -3.00 -9.91 -1.12
CA LEU A 56 -3.81 -9.65 0.07
C LEU A 56 -3.87 -10.86 1.02
N ARG A 57 -3.98 -12.08 0.49
CA ARG A 57 -3.93 -13.32 1.30
C ARG A 57 -2.58 -13.49 1.99
N ALA A 58 -1.48 -13.24 1.30
CA ALA A 58 -0.14 -13.32 1.88
C ALA A 58 0.07 -12.26 2.97
N LEU A 59 -0.40 -11.02 2.75
CA LEU A 59 -0.36 -9.95 3.75
C LEU A 59 -1.19 -10.30 4.98
N ALA A 60 -2.43 -10.75 4.81
CA ALA A 60 -3.30 -11.16 5.91
C ALA A 60 -2.69 -12.31 6.73
N ALA A 61 -2.14 -13.32 6.05
CA ALA A 61 -1.48 -14.47 6.69
C ALA A 61 -0.21 -14.08 7.48
N SER A 62 0.45 -12.96 7.13
CA SER A 62 1.61 -12.47 7.87
C SER A 62 1.26 -11.96 9.27
N GLY A 63 -0.01 -11.60 9.51
CA GLY A 63 -0.48 -11.00 10.75
C GLY A 63 -0.01 -9.56 10.99
N LYS A 64 0.76 -8.96 10.06
CA LYS A 64 1.25 -7.59 10.19
C LYS A 64 0.23 -6.56 9.70
N PRO A 65 0.21 -5.36 10.31
CA PRO A 65 -0.44 -4.21 9.70
C PRO A 65 0.10 -3.93 8.30
N PHE A 66 -0.76 -3.47 7.41
CA PHE A 66 -0.33 -3.07 6.08
C PHE A 66 -1.16 -1.92 5.50
N ALA A 67 -0.56 -1.18 4.58
CA ALA A 67 -1.21 -0.17 3.75
C ALA A 67 -0.83 -0.40 2.28
N MET A 68 -1.82 -0.70 1.45
CA MET A 68 -1.64 -0.94 0.03
C MET A 68 -2.39 0.11 -0.77
N LEU A 69 -1.73 0.79 -1.70
CA LEU A 69 -2.47 1.56 -2.69
C LEU A 69 -3.29 0.56 -3.49
N LEU A 70 -4.60 0.76 -3.66
CA LEU A 70 -5.50 -0.14 -4.39
C LEU A 70 -6.65 0.67 -5.00
N PRO A 71 -7.31 0.19 -6.07
CA PRO A 71 -8.56 0.77 -6.52
C PRO A 71 -9.61 0.77 -5.39
N ILE A 72 -10.31 1.89 -5.19
CA ILE A 72 -11.27 2.05 -4.09
C ILE A 72 -12.39 1.00 -4.10
N SER A 73 -12.70 0.46 -5.27
CA SER A 73 -13.66 -0.64 -5.44
C SER A 73 -13.30 -1.88 -4.62
N ILE A 74 -12.04 -2.06 -4.23
CA ILE A 74 -11.58 -3.17 -3.41
C ILE A 74 -12.33 -3.27 -2.07
N LEU A 75 -12.80 -2.14 -1.53
CA LEU A 75 -13.59 -2.09 -0.29
C LEU A 75 -14.94 -2.84 -0.41
N HIS A 76 -15.42 -3.07 -1.62
CA HIS A 76 -16.69 -3.76 -1.88
C HIS A 76 -16.52 -5.22 -2.34
N VAL A 77 -15.31 -5.65 -2.69
CA VAL A 77 -15.10 -6.96 -3.33
C VAL A 77 -15.28 -8.10 -2.32
N ALA A 78 -16.06 -9.12 -2.69
CA ALA A 78 -16.42 -10.24 -1.82
C ALA A 78 -15.19 -10.93 -1.21
N PHE A 79 -14.17 -11.27 -2.02
CA PHE A 79 -13.00 -12.00 -1.51
C PHE A 79 -12.27 -11.25 -0.38
N VAL A 80 -12.30 -9.91 -0.36
CA VAL A 80 -11.62 -9.12 0.67
C VAL A 80 -12.22 -9.41 2.05
N ARG A 81 -13.55 -9.62 2.10
CA ARG A 81 -14.27 -10.00 3.33
C ARG A 81 -13.88 -11.39 3.83
N ASP A 82 -13.41 -12.26 2.93
CA ASP A 82 -12.90 -13.61 3.26
C ASP A 82 -11.41 -13.61 3.63
N VAL A 83 -10.68 -12.55 3.27
CA VAL A 83 -9.23 -12.44 3.48
C VAL A 83 -8.89 -11.69 4.76
N VAL A 84 -9.61 -10.61 5.07
CA VAL A 84 -9.36 -9.78 6.24
C VAL A 84 -10.62 -9.57 7.07
N ASP A 85 -10.41 -9.33 8.36
CA ASP A 85 -11.48 -8.86 9.24
C ASP A 85 -11.80 -7.39 8.92
N MET A 86 -12.99 -7.16 8.37
CA MET A 86 -13.46 -5.83 7.97
C MET A 86 -13.56 -4.84 9.14
N ALA A 87 -13.65 -5.32 10.40
CA ALA A 87 -13.63 -4.45 11.58
C ALA A 87 -12.27 -3.77 11.82
N HIS A 88 -11.23 -4.22 11.12
CA HIS A 88 -9.88 -3.66 11.18
C HIS A 88 -9.45 -3.00 9.87
N VAL A 89 -10.35 -2.86 8.91
CA VAL A 89 -10.10 -2.18 7.63
C VAL A 89 -10.34 -0.69 7.79
N GLN A 90 -9.37 0.10 7.34
CA GLN A 90 -9.41 1.56 7.29
C GLN A 90 -8.98 1.99 5.88
N ALA A 91 -9.29 3.21 5.47
CA ALA A 91 -8.93 3.74 4.17
C ALA A 91 -8.51 5.22 4.25
N ILE A 92 -7.46 5.55 3.50
CA ILE A 92 -7.10 6.95 3.21
C ILE A 92 -7.38 7.21 1.73
N VAL A 93 -8.28 8.14 1.45
CA VAL A 93 -8.58 8.59 0.08
C VAL A 93 -7.65 9.76 -0.24
N PRO A 94 -6.66 9.57 -1.14
CA PRO A 94 -5.80 10.66 -1.55
C PRO A 94 -6.59 11.65 -2.41
N ARG A 95 -6.31 12.95 -2.27
CA ARG A 95 -6.88 13.98 -3.16
C ARG A 95 -6.40 13.81 -4.61
N ARG A 96 -5.14 13.42 -4.78
CA ARG A 96 -4.50 13.13 -6.07
C ARG A 96 -3.60 11.91 -5.95
N ALA A 97 -3.60 11.06 -6.95
CA ALA A 97 -2.66 9.95 -7.06
C ALA A 97 -1.91 10.06 -8.40
N TRP A 98 -0.60 10.31 -8.32
CA TRP A 98 0.25 10.33 -9.51
C TRP A 98 0.86 8.94 -9.71
N VAL A 99 0.29 8.16 -10.62
CA VAL A 99 0.88 6.88 -11.03
C VAL A 99 1.57 7.09 -12.38
N LYS A 100 2.88 6.91 -12.44
CA LYS A 100 3.64 6.90 -13.69
C LYS A 100 4.14 5.49 -13.94
N LYS A 101 3.70 4.86 -15.03
CA LYS A 101 4.27 3.61 -15.51
C LYS A 101 5.24 3.93 -16.64
N ARG A 102 6.50 3.51 -16.48
CA ARG A 102 7.57 3.75 -17.45
C ARG A 102 7.20 3.16 -18.81
N GLY A 103 7.29 3.96 -19.88
CA GLY A 103 6.97 3.52 -21.25
C GLY A 103 5.47 3.48 -21.57
N THR A 104 4.62 4.07 -20.73
CA THR A 104 3.21 4.31 -21.03
C THR A 104 2.82 5.74 -20.70
N GLU A 105 3.72 6.71 -20.93
CA GLU A 105 3.47 8.12 -20.61
C GLU A 105 2.16 8.64 -21.25
N ASP A 106 1.79 8.11 -22.43
CA ASP A 106 0.60 8.51 -23.18
C ASP A 106 -0.65 7.63 -22.93
N LYS A 107 -0.58 6.63 -22.04
CA LYS A 107 -1.73 5.75 -21.77
C LYS A 107 -2.47 6.18 -20.51
N GLU A 108 -3.79 6.31 -20.63
CA GLU A 108 -4.67 6.51 -19.49
C GLU A 108 -4.45 5.38 -18.46
N LEU A 109 -4.27 5.74 -17.20
CA LEU A 109 -4.08 4.76 -16.14
C LEU A 109 -5.32 3.87 -16.06
N PRO A 110 -5.16 2.54 -15.94
CA PRO A 110 -6.30 1.62 -15.87
C PRO A 110 -7.19 1.83 -14.63
N PHE A 111 -6.76 2.65 -13.66
CA PHE A 111 -7.49 2.90 -12.41
C PHE A 111 -7.45 4.40 -12.07
N LYS A 112 -8.63 5.04 -12.02
CA LYS A 112 -8.77 6.47 -11.70
C LYS A 112 -8.94 6.75 -10.20
N TYR A 113 -9.59 5.84 -9.49
CA TYR A 113 -9.96 6.04 -8.08
C TYR A 113 -9.19 5.06 -7.21
N LEU A 114 -8.10 5.56 -6.61
CA LEU A 114 -7.24 4.81 -5.70
C LEU A 114 -7.51 5.24 -4.27
N CYS A 115 -7.30 4.33 -3.33
CA CYS A 115 -7.20 4.60 -1.90
C CYS A 115 -6.02 3.82 -1.32
N TRP A 116 -5.47 4.29 -0.21
CA TRP A 116 -4.67 3.43 0.66
C TRP A 116 -5.63 2.52 1.42
N PHE A 117 -5.66 1.25 1.05
CA PHE A 117 -6.33 0.21 1.82
C PHE A 117 -5.45 -0.17 3.00
N CYS A 118 -5.91 0.13 4.20
CA CYS A 118 -5.16 -0.05 5.43
C CYS A 118 -5.79 -1.17 6.26
N PHE A 119 -5.00 -2.11 6.76
CA PHE A 119 -5.44 -3.18 7.64
C PHE A 119 -4.66 -3.13 8.95
N LYS A 120 -5.37 -3.08 10.09
CA LYS A 120 -4.78 -2.98 11.44
C LYS A 120 -3.79 -1.81 11.60
N ALA A 121 -3.93 -0.77 10.79
CA ALA A 121 -3.03 0.40 10.78
C ALA A 121 -3.24 1.32 12.00
N LYS A 122 -4.37 1.19 12.71
CA LYS A 122 -4.72 1.98 13.91
C LYS A 122 -4.74 3.49 13.63
N LEU A 123 -5.29 3.86 12.46
CA LEU A 123 -5.54 5.25 12.13
C LEU A 123 -6.63 5.82 13.04
N ALA A 124 -6.67 7.15 13.19
CA ALA A 124 -7.62 7.83 14.07
C ALA A 124 -9.10 7.65 13.67
N ARG A 125 -9.37 7.31 12.40
CA ARG A 125 -10.71 7.07 11.84
C ARG A 125 -10.64 5.97 10.78
N ASP A 126 -11.78 5.36 10.50
CA ASP A 126 -11.89 4.31 9.48
C ASP A 126 -11.77 4.87 8.06
N LEU A 127 -12.23 6.09 7.84
CA LEU A 127 -12.10 6.80 6.57
C LEU A 127 -11.46 8.16 6.80
N LEU A 128 -10.34 8.39 6.12
CA LEU A 128 -9.62 9.66 6.11
C LEU A 128 -9.55 10.17 4.67
N PHE A 129 -9.66 11.49 4.52
CA PHE A 129 -9.40 12.17 3.26
C PHE A 129 -8.09 12.93 3.42
N ALA A 130 -7.13 12.70 2.52
CA ALA A 130 -5.85 13.40 2.57
C ALA A 130 -6.06 14.89 2.23
N GLU A 131 -5.51 15.76 3.06
CA GLU A 131 -5.47 17.20 2.86
C GLU A 131 -4.28 17.59 1.94
N ASP A 132 -4.30 18.81 1.40
CA ASP A 132 -3.12 19.33 0.70
C ASP A 132 -2.01 19.57 1.72
N GLU A 133 -0.77 19.18 1.41
CA GLU A 133 0.38 19.81 2.06
C GLU A 133 0.45 21.24 1.50
N ASP A 134 0.15 22.24 2.31
CA ASP A 134 0.46 23.63 1.98
C ASP A 134 1.97 23.74 1.73
N GLY A 135 2.39 23.83 0.45
CA GLY A 135 3.72 24.32 0.07
C GLY A 135 4.85 23.31 -0.18
N ALA A 136 4.63 22.30 -1.04
CA ALA A 136 5.75 21.70 -1.77
C ALA A 136 5.66 22.14 -3.23
N ASP A 137 6.35 23.25 -3.51
CA ASP A 137 6.28 24.06 -4.71
C ASP A 137 6.32 23.26 -6.02
N GLY A 138 5.48 23.71 -6.95
CA GLY A 138 5.77 23.54 -8.36
C GLY A 138 6.94 24.44 -8.71
N ASP A 139 8.05 23.81 -9.05
CA ASP A 139 9.06 24.28 -10.01
C ASP A 139 9.42 23.09 -10.93
#